data_AF-A0A2G2Y114-F1
#
_entry.id   AF-A0A2G2Y114-F1
#
_cell.length_a   1.000
_cell.length_b   1.000
_cell.length_c   1.000
_cell.angle_alpha   90.00
_cell.angle_beta   90.00
_cell.angle_gamma   90.00
#
_symmetry.space_group_name_H-M   'P 1'
#
loop_
_entity.id
_entity.type
_entity.pdbx_description
1 polymer ?
#
loop_
_entity_poly.entity_id
_entity_poly.type
_entity_poly.pdbx_seq_one_letter_code
_entity_poly.pdbx_strand_id
1 'polypeptide(L)'
;MFMAGVARPRFDENGMELFYGKISTFSFVVKEPAKWNSKNRTAGTIETNPIQLVTKDITRAFLIEKVLPAIRAKWPDSDSNNPIFLQQDNARPHIGNNDLEFIEEARQDGFDIRLCFQPSNSPDLNVLDLGFFRAIQSLQYQKAPKNVDELVEAVERSFDEMKAKQLNYVFLTLQSCMIEVMKDSGGNNYKVPHLNKNGLEREEKLPLQLHCDIDFVNKDLALLQQ
;
A
#
# COMPACT_ATOMS: atom_id res chain seq x y z
N MET A 1 11.26 -2.86 9.07
CA MET A 1 10.21 -3.22 8.09
C MET A 1 8.97 -2.40 8.43
N PHE A 2 8.12 -2.10 7.45
CA PHE A 2 6.90 -1.31 7.65
C PHE A 2 5.72 -2.02 6.98
N MET A 3 4.53 -1.89 7.57
CA MET A 3 3.25 -2.22 6.96
C MET A 3 2.56 -0.91 6.60
N ALA A 4 2.35 -0.68 5.32
CA ALA A 4 1.68 0.51 4.82
C ALA A 4 0.38 0.13 4.11
N GLY A 5 -0.63 0.98 4.24
CA GLY A 5 -1.91 0.87 3.56
C GLY A 5 -2.22 2.17 2.83
N VAL A 6 -2.52 2.06 1.54
CA VAL A 6 -3.01 3.17 0.73
C VAL A 6 -4.19 2.70 -0.11
N ALA A 7 -5.09 3.61 -0.39
CA ALA A 7 -6.23 3.48 -1.27
C ALA A 7 -6.16 4.59 -2.32
N ARG A 8 -6.93 4.43 -3.40
CA ARG A 8 -6.94 5.43 -4.46
C ARG A 8 -7.53 6.75 -3.93
N PRO A 9 -6.83 7.88 -4.07
CA PRO A 9 -7.39 9.18 -3.73
C PRO A 9 -8.62 9.50 -4.57
N ARG A 10 -9.52 10.31 -4.04
CA ARG A 10 -10.73 10.76 -4.73
C ARG A 10 -10.77 12.27 -4.76
N PHE A 11 -11.24 12.78 -5.88
CA PHE A 11 -11.37 14.20 -6.13
C PHE A 11 -12.78 14.49 -6.64
N ASP A 12 -13.30 15.68 -6.36
CA ASP A 12 -14.53 16.17 -6.98
C ASP A 12 -14.27 16.61 -8.43
N GLU A 13 -15.32 17.09 -9.10
CA GLU A 13 -15.25 17.58 -10.49
C GLU A 13 -14.33 18.81 -10.66
N ASN A 14 -14.08 19.55 -9.57
CA ASN A 14 -13.20 20.71 -9.55
C ASN A 14 -11.75 20.35 -9.16
N GLY A 15 -11.46 19.06 -8.94
CA GLY A 15 -10.15 18.58 -8.52
C GLY A 15 -9.84 18.78 -7.04
N MET A 16 -10.84 19.11 -6.22
CA MET A 16 -10.71 19.20 -4.77
C MET A 16 -10.66 17.80 -4.15
N GLU A 17 -9.79 17.61 -3.17
CA GLU A 17 -9.58 16.33 -2.51
C GLU A 17 -10.79 15.96 -1.64
N LEU A 18 -11.48 14.88 -2.00
CA LEU A 18 -12.56 14.28 -1.19
C LEU A 18 -12.04 13.17 -0.28
N PHE A 19 -10.98 12.48 -0.71
CA PHE A 19 -10.34 11.43 0.04
C PHE A 19 -8.86 11.35 -0.33
N TYR A 20 -7.98 11.50 0.65
CA TYR A 20 -6.54 11.52 0.40
C TYR A 20 -5.99 10.17 -0.10
N GLY A 21 -6.56 9.05 0.37
CA GLY A 21 -6.08 7.71 0.06
C GLY A 21 -4.99 7.15 0.99
N LYS A 22 -4.48 7.90 1.97
CA LYS A 22 -3.55 7.37 2.98
C LYS A 22 -4.34 6.68 4.08
N ILE A 23 -4.13 5.38 4.27
CA ILE A 23 -4.75 4.64 5.36
C ILE A 23 -3.81 4.61 6.57
N SER A 24 -2.64 4.02 6.43
CA SER A 24 -1.73 3.83 7.57
C SER A 24 -0.31 3.53 7.16
N THR A 25 0.62 3.76 8.08
CA THR A 25 1.99 3.24 8.04
C THR A 25 2.36 2.81 9.46
N PHE A 26 2.82 1.57 9.63
CA PHE A 26 3.18 1.01 10.93
C PHE A 26 4.55 0.35 10.86
N SER A 27 5.44 0.71 11.77
CA SER A 27 6.76 0.11 11.88
C SER A 27 6.70 -1.20 12.68
N PHE A 28 7.43 -2.22 12.22
CA PHE A 28 7.63 -3.47 12.97
C PHE A 28 8.75 -3.28 13.99
N VAL A 29 8.45 -2.58 15.07
CA VAL A 29 9.38 -2.28 16.16
C VAL A 29 8.76 -2.62 17.52
N VAL A 30 9.62 -2.89 18.50
CA VAL A 30 9.27 -3.06 19.90
C VAL A 30 10.08 -2.08 20.73
N LYS A 31 9.46 -1.49 21.76
CA LYS A 31 10.13 -0.63 22.73
C LYS A 31 10.50 -1.46 23.96
N GLU A 32 11.79 -1.71 24.16
CA GLU A 32 12.29 -2.53 25.27
C GLU A 32 13.40 -1.80 26.04
N PRO A 33 13.54 -2.04 27.35
CA PRO A 33 14.68 -1.51 28.11
C PRO A 33 16.00 -2.12 27.63
N ALA A 34 17.01 -1.27 27.47
CA ALA A 34 18.39 -1.67 27.17
C ALA A 34 18.89 -2.68 28.20
N LYS A 35 19.29 -3.87 27.74
CA LYS A 35 19.77 -4.94 28.65
C LYS A 35 21.18 -4.70 29.18
N TRP A 36 21.98 -3.88 28.48
CA TRP A 36 23.39 -3.69 28.78
C TRP A 36 23.76 -2.20 28.73
N ASN A 37 24.74 -1.82 29.54
CA ASN A 37 25.40 -0.52 29.40
C ASN A 37 26.23 -0.51 28.10
N SER A 38 26.24 0.62 27.41
CA SER A 38 27.20 0.90 26.34
C SER A 38 27.74 2.32 26.48
N LYS A 39 28.75 2.66 25.67
CA LYS A 39 29.37 4.00 25.67
C LYS A 39 28.36 5.15 25.49
N ASN A 40 27.23 4.87 24.85
CA ASN A 40 26.22 5.88 24.50
C ASN A 40 24.92 5.77 25.32
N ARG A 41 24.80 4.81 26.27
CA ARG A 41 23.53 4.57 26.99
C ARG A 41 23.68 3.63 28.19
N THR A 42 22.90 3.91 29.23
CA THR A 42 22.77 3.07 30.43
C THR A 42 21.71 1.98 30.23
N ALA A 43 21.93 0.82 30.86
CA ALA A 43 20.94 -0.24 30.96
C ALA A 43 19.64 0.30 31.59
N GLY A 44 18.50 -0.17 31.10
CA GLY A 44 17.17 0.30 31.48
C GLY A 44 16.62 1.44 30.61
N THR A 45 17.44 2.08 29.76
CA THR A 45 16.94 3.09 28.81
C THR A 45 16.00 2.42 27.80
N ILE A 46 14.80 2.96 27.57
CA ILE A 46 13.88 2.40 26.56
C ILE A 46 14.46 2.60 25.17
N GLU A 47 14.54 1.50 24.41
CA GLU A 47 15.07 1.46 23.05
C GLU A 47 14.04 0.91 22.08
N THR A 48 13.94 1.54 20.92
CA THR A 48 13.19 1.02 19.80
C THR A 48 14.05 0.04 19.02
N ASN A 49 13.67 -1.23 19.05
CA ASN A 49 14.35 -2.31 18.35
C ASN A 49 13.46 -2.88 17.25
N PRO A 50 14.01 -3.23 16.07
CA PRO A 50 13.22 -3.88 15.03
C PRO A 50 12.80 -5.28 15.50
N ILE A 51 11.57 -5.65 15.19
CA ILE A 51 11.13 -7.05 15.33
C ILE A 51 11.97 -7.87 14.35
N GLN A 52 12.79 -8.79 14.87
CA GLN A 52 13.76 -9.53 14.05
C GLN A 52 13.09 -10.51 13.09
N LEU A 53 11.98 -11.11 13.49
CA LEU A 53 11.24 -12.07 12.68
C LEU A 53 9.76 -11.67 12.65
N VAL A 54 9.27 -11.29 11.48
CA VAL A 54 7.84 -11.08 11.27
C VAL A 54 7.21 -12.41 10.85
N THR A 55 6.30 -12.89 11.69
CA THR A 55 5.56 -14.14 11.50
C THR A 55 4.16 -13.85 10.98
N LYS A 56 3.44 -14.90 10.57
CA LYS A 56 2.02 -14.79 10.21
C LYS A 56 1.16 -14.20 11.33
N ASP A 57 1.45 -14.56 12.58
CA ASP A 57 0.69 -14.06 13.73
C ASP A 57 0.94 -12.58 13.97
N ILE A 58 2.19 -12.11 13.81
CA ILE A 58 2.52 -10.70 13.91
C ILE A 58 1.85 -9.91 12.77
N THR A 59 1.88 -10.43 11.54
CA THR A 59 1.18 -9.81 10.41
C THR A 59 -0.32 -9.73 10.65
N ARG A 60 -0.94 -10.81 11.13
CA ARG A 60 -2.37 -10.86 11.47
C ARG A 60 -2.73 -9.83 12.53
N ALA A 61 -1.99 -9.80 13.63
CA ALA A 61 -2.22 -8.83 14.70
C ALA A 61 -2.11 -7.39 14.18
N PHE A 62 -1.10 -7.09 13.34
CA PHE A 62 -0.99 -5.77 12.73
C PHE A 62 -2.17 -5.43 11.80
N LEU A 63 -2.65 -6.40 11.01
CA LEU A 63 -3.81 -6.20 10.16
C LEU A 63 -5.06 -5.91 11.00
N ILE A 64 -5.35 -6.73 12.01
CA ILE A 64 -6.55 -6.65 12.83
C ILE A 64 -6.52 -5.45 13.77
N GLU A 65 -5.45 -5.29 14.54
CA GLU A 65 -5.38 -4.30 15.61
C GLU A 65 -5.03 -2.89 15.11
N LYS A 66 -4.49 -2.79 13.89
CA LYS A 66 -3.99 -1.50 13.37
C LYS A 66 -4.58 -1.14 12.01
N VAL A 67 -4.45 -2.01 11.01
CA VAL A 67 -4.89 -1.67 9.64
C VAL A 67 -6.40 -1.57 9.54
N LEU A 68 -7.15 -2.54 10.06
CA LEU A 68 -8.63 -2.52 10.02
C LEU A 68 -9.18 -1.26 10.73
N PRO A 69 -8.79 -0.91 11.97
CA PRO A 69 -9.20 0.35 12.60
C PRO A 69 -8.85 1.58 11.77
N ALA A 70 -7.67 1.62 11.16
CA ALA A 70 -7.26 2.74 10.31
C ALA A 70 -8.10 2.85 9.04
N ILE A 71 -8.52 1.73 8.44
CA ILE A 71 -9.49 1.71 7.33
C ILE A 71 -10.80 2.28 7.83
N ARG A 72 -11.39 1.72 8.89
CA ARG A 72 -12.71 2.15 9.41
C ARG A 72 -12.75 3.63 9.76
N ALA A 73 -11.66 4.17 10.33
CA ALA A 73 -11.57 5.58 10.71
C ALA A 73 -11.42 6.56 9.52
N LYS A 74 -10.93 6.09 8.36
CA LYS A 74 -10.56 6.95 7.23
C LYS A 74 -11.36 6.68 5.97
N TRP A 75 -12.04 5.55 5.88
CA TRP A 75 -12.78 5.18 4.68
C TRP A 75 -13.92 6.18 4.44
N PRO A 76 -14.11 6.63 3.19
CA PRO A 76 -15.16 7.60 2.90
C PRO A 76 -16.55 6.99 3.03
N ASP A 77 -17.45 7.68 3.73
CA ASP A 77 -18.84 7.27 3.95
C ASP A 77 -19.61 7.04 2.64
N SER A 78 -19.25 7.75 1.56
CA SER A 78 -19.87 7.56 0.24
C SER A 78 -19.69 6.16 -0.34
N ASP A 79 -18.73 5.38 0.17
CA ASP A 79 -18.44 4.01 -0.26
C ASP A 79 -18.67 2.97 0.85
N SER A 80 -19.37 3.32 1.92
CA SER A 80 -19.60 2.42 3.07
C SER A 80 -20.28 1.10 2.67
N ASN A 81 -21.05 1.10 1.59
CA ASN A 81 -21.81 -0.07 1.13
C ASN A 81 -21.04 -0.96 0.14
N ASN A 82 -19.83 -0.56 -0.28
CA ASN A 82 -19.04 -1.31 -1.24
C ASN A 82 -18.00 -2.21 -0.53
N PRO A 83 -17.75 -3.43 -1.03
CA PRO A 83 -16.68 -4.26 -0.49
C PRO A 83 -15.32 -3.59 -0.69
N ILE A 84 -14.48 -3.66 0.33
CA ILE A 84 -13.11 -3.13 0.31
C ILE A 84 -12.16 -4.30 0.06
N PHE A 85 -11.39 -4.24 -1.01
CA PHE A 85 -10.37 -5.24 -1.29
C PHE A 85 -9.02 -4.78 -0.76
N LEU A 86 -8.54 -5.45 0.29
CA LEU A 86 -7.20 -5.25 0.83
C LEU A 86 -6.22 -6.17 0.11
N GLN A 87 -5.42 -5.60 -0.78
CA GLN A 87 -4.44 -6.35 -1.55
C GLN A 87 -3.10 -6.47 -0.80
N GLN A 88 -2.51 -7.67 -0.82
CA GLN A 88 -1.14 -7.93 -0.34
C GLN A 88 -0.40 -8.89 -1.30
N ASP A 89 0.92 -9.00 -1.15
CA ASP A 89 1.71 -10.00 -1.89
C ASP A 89 1.64 -11.38 -1.22
N ASN A 90 2.26 -12.38 -1.87
CA ASN A 90 2.29 -13.77 -1.41
C ASN A 90 3.50 -14.07 -0.48
N ALA A 91 4.05 -13.07 0.22
CA ALA A 91 5.19 -13.29 1.11
C ALA A 91 4.87 -14.29 2.22
N ARG A 92 5.87 -15.09 2.65
CA ARG A 92 5.69 -16.14 3.66
C ARG A 92 5.04 -15.66 4.98
N PRO A 93 5.36 -14.46 5.49
CA PRO A 93 4.73 -13.93 6.70
C PRO A 93 3.27 -13.48 6.52
N HIS A 94 2.72 -13.48 5.31
CA HIS A 94 1.38 -12.97 5.07
C HIS A 94 0.26 -13.96 5.37
N ILE A 95 -0.87 -13.33 5.70
CA ILE A 95 -2.23 -13.84 5.71
C ILE A 95 -2.62 -14.84 4.63
N GLY A 96 -3.33 -15.93 4.92
CA GLY A 96 -4.23 -16.50 3.92
C GLY A 96 -5.45 -15.60 3.72
N ASN A 97 -6.06 -15.57 2.53
CA ASN A 97 -7.35 -14.88 2.32
C ASN A 97 -8.51 -15.54 3.10
N ASN A 98 -8.35 -16.79 3.50
CA ASN A 98 -9.31 -17.58 4.29
C ASN A 98 -9.01 -17.56 5.80
N ASP A 99 -8.18 -16.62 6.28
CA ASP A 99 -7.87 -16.50 7.70
C ASP A 99 -9.11 -16.09 8.49
N LEU A 100 -9.61 -16.99 9.34
CA LEU A 100 -10.91 -16.85 9.99
C LEU A 100 -10.97 -15.67 10.97
N GLU A 101 -9.88 -15.45 11.71
CA GLU A 101 -9.79 -14.36 12.69
C GLU A 101 -9.80 -13.00 11.98
N PHE A 102 -9.07 -12.88 10.86
CA PHE A 102 -9.15 -11.68 10.03
C PHE A 102 -10.54 -11.50 9.41
N ILE A 103 -11.16 -12.55 8.85
CA ILE A 103 -12.48 -12.44 8.21
C ILE A 103 -13.55 -11.96 9.18
N GLU A 104 -13.54 -12.47 10.41
CA GLU A 104 -14.50 -12.07 11.44
C GLU A 104 -14.36 -10.58 11.77
N GLU A 105 -13.14 -10.14 12.06
CA GLU A 105 -12.85 -8.73 12.36
C GLU A 105 -13.10 -7.80 11.17
N ALA A 106 -12.78 -8.24 9.96
CA ALA A 106 -12.95 -7.47 8.73
C ALA A 106 -14.42 -7.18 8.37
N ARG A 107 -15.37 -7.89 9.00
CA ARG A 107 -16.82 -7.74 8.79
C ARG A 107 -17.54 -6.94 9.88
N GLN A 108 -16.82 -6.50 10.90
CA GLN A 108 -17.40 -5.70 11.97
C GLN A 108 -17.74 -4.28 11.50
N ASP A 109 -18.56 -3.59 12.29
CA ASP A 109 -18.90 -2.17 12.11
C ASP A 109 -19.55 -1.84 10.75
N GLY A 110 -20.18 -2.82 10.10
CA GLY A 110 -20.85 -2.65 8.81
C GLY A 110 -19.91 -2.63 7.60
N PHE A 111 -18.63 -2.94 7.78
CA PHE A 111 -17.66 -3.05 6.70
C PHE A 111 -17.66 -4.45 6.08
N ASP A 112 -17.33 -4.55 4.79
CA ASP A 112 -17.02 -5.82 4.12
C ASP A 112 -15.60 -5.73 3.55
N ILE A 113 -14.60 -5.92 4.41
CA ILE A 113 -13.19 -5.90 4.01
C ILE A 113 -12.76 -7.33 3.65
N ARG A 114 -12.19 -7.49 2.46
CA ARG A 114 -11.78 -8.78 1.91
C ARG A 114 -10.31 -8.75 1.55
N LEU A 115 -9.57 -9.74 2.01
CA LEU A 115 -8.16 -9.88 1.66
C LEU A 115 -8.03 -10.51 0.28
N CYS A 116 -7.18 -9.95 -0.57
CA CYS A 116 -6.84 -10.51 -1.87
C CYS A 116 -5.33 -10.50 -2.10
N PHE A 117 -4.87 -11.41 -2.95
CA PHE A 117 -3.48 -11.48 -3.33
C PHE A 117 -3.26 -10.79 -4.67
N GLN A 118 -2.13 -10.12 -4.79
CA GLN A 118 -1.59 -9.77 -6.09
C GLN A 118 -1.13 -11.02 -6.84
N PRO A 119 -1.07 -10.99 -8.18
CA PRO A 119 -0.45 -12.07 -8.96
C PRO A 119 1.00 -12.33 -8.55
N SER A 120 1.41 -13.60 -8.55
CA SER A 120 2.76 -13.99 -8.15
C SER A 120 3.83 -13.36 -9.04
N ASN A 121 4.91 -12.88 -8.42
CA ASN A 121 6.04 -12.21 -9.10
C ASN A 121 5.67 -10.95 -9.91
N SER A 122 4.61 -10.24 -9.51
CA SER A 122 4.16 -8.99 -10.16
C SER A 122 4.27 -7.77 -9.23
N PRO A 123 5.50 -7.30 -8.91
CA PRO A 123 5.70 -6.12 -8.05
C PRO A 123 5.12 -4.84 -8.69
N ASP A 124 5.01 -4.79 -10.00
CA ASP A 124 4.40 -3.73 -10.77
C ASP A 124 2.86 -3.73 -10.72
N LEU A 125 2.26 -4.75 -10.10
CA LEU A 125 0.84 -4.79 -9.73
C LEU A 125 0.62 -4.47 -8.24
N ASN A 126 1.64 -3.95 -7.55
CA ASN A 126 1.56 -3.46 -6.19
C ASN A 126 1.79 -1.94 -6.16
N VAL A 127 0.79 -1.19 -5.67
CA VAL A 127 0.88 0.27 -5.61
C VAL A 127 1.99 0.76 -4.67
N LEU A 128 2.29 0.02 -3.61
CA LEU A 128 3.34 0.40 -2.66
C LEU A 128 4.72 0.22 -3.28
N ASP A 129 4.94 -0.87 -4.03
CA ASP A 129 6.19 -1.11 -4.76
C ASP A 129 6.39 -0.13 -5.91
N LEU A 130 5.33 0.21 -6.65
CA LEU A 130 5.41 1.18 -7.76
C LEU A 130 5.76 2.59 -7.31
N GLY A 131 5.33 2.99 -6.11
CA GLY A 131 5.41 4.36 -5.62
C GLY A 131 6.07 4.48 -4.26
N PHE A 132 5.31 4.23 -3.20
CA PHE A 132 5.64 4.63 -1.83
C PHE A 132 6.98 4.05 -1.35
N PHE A 133 7.23 2.75 -1.52
CA PHE A 133 8.48 2.13 -1.07
C PHE A 133 9.70 2.59 -1.87
N ARG A 134 9.54 2.91 -3.16
CA ARG A 134 10.62 3.52 -3.96
C ARG A 134 10.97 4.92 -3.47
N ALA A 135 9.94 5.71 -3.09
CA ALA A 135 10.16 7.03 -2.51
C ALA A 135 10.88 6.95 -1.16
N ILE A 136 10.46 6.03 -0.27
CA ILE A 136 11.12 5.79 1.02
C ILE A 136 12.58 5.38 0.83
N GLN A 137 12.87 4.44 -0.08
CA GLN A 137 14.25 4.02 -0.34
C GLN A 137 15.12 5.21 -0.73
N SER A 138 14.64 6.07 -1.63
CA SER A 138 15.35 7.30 -2.00
C SER A 138 15.54 8.24 -0.80
N LEU A 139 14.50 8.42 0.02
CA LEU A 139 14.55 9.25 1.23
C LEU A 139 15.58 8.72 2.25
N GLN A 140 15.66 7.41 2.44
CA GLN A 140 16.65 6.79 3.33
C GLN A 140 18.09 7.12 2.88
N TYR A 141 18.37 7.07 1.57
CA TYR A 141 19.68 7.47 1.04
C TYR A 141 19.97 8.96 1.27
N GLN A 142 18.96 9.83 1.17
CA GLN A 142 19.13 11.27 1.34
C GLN A 142 19.26 11.70 2.81
N LYS A 143 18.44 11.14 3.70
CA LYS A 143 18.38 11.50 5.12
C LYS A 143 19.46 10.81 5.95
N ALA A 144 19.96 9.66 5.51
CA ALA A 144 20.98 8.86 6.19
C ALA A 144 20.69 8.68 7.71
N PRO A 145 19.54 8.10 8.07
CA PRO A 145 19.15 7.95 9.47
C PRO A 145 20.19 7.12 10.24
N LYS A 146 20.53 7.58 11.45
CA LYS A 146 21.62 7.01 12.26
C LYS A 146 21.15 5.93 13.24
N ASN A 147 19.85 5.82 13.46
CA ASN A 147 19.23 4.85 14.35
C ASN A 147 17.79 4.51 13.89
N VAL A 148 17.16 3.57 14.59
CA VAL A 148 15.83 3.06 14.24
C VAL A 148 14.76 4.14 14.42
N ASP A 149 14.84 4.96 15.47
CA ASP A 149 13.87 6.03 15.71
C ASP A 149 13.89 7.07 14.59
N GLU A 150 15.08 7.53 14.19
CA GLU A 150 15.23 8.46 13.06
C GLU A 150 14.70 7.86 11.74
N LEU A 151 14.90 6.55 11.52
CA LEU A 151 14.35 5.87 10.34
C LEU A 151 12.82 5.81 10.39
N VAL A 152 12.23 5.46 11.54
CA VAL A 152 10.78 5.39 11.72
C VAL A 152 10.17 6.78 11.52
N GLU A 153 10.71 7.81 12.17
CA GLU A 153 10.25 9.19 12.05
C GLU A 153 10.33 9.69 10.59
N ALA A 154 11.43 9.38 9.89
CA ALA A 154 11.61 9.77 8.49
C ALA A 154 10.57 9.11 7.57
N VAL A 155 10.24 7.83 7.81
CA VAL A 155 9.23 7.09 7.03
C VAL A 155 7.82 7.59 7.32
N GLU A 156 7.48 7.79 8.59
CA GLU A 156 6.18 8.34 9.01
C GLU A 156 5.98 9.74 8.42
N ARG A 157 6.98 10.61 8.53
CA ARG A 157 6.94 11.94 7.92
C ARG A 157 6.78 11.87 6.41
N SER A 158 7.52 11.00 5.73
CA SER A 158 7.41 10.85 4.27
C SER A 158 6.03 10.35 3.84
N PHE A 159 5.40 9.48 4.62
CA PHE A 159 4.03 9.04 4.36
C PHE A 159 3.06 10.20 4.55
N ASP A 160 3.17 10.92 5.66
CA ASP A 160 2.30 12.04 5.99
C ASP A 160 2.42 13.20 5.00
N GLU A 161 3.62 13.47 4.51
CA GLU A 161 3.87 14.55 3.55
C GLU A 161 3.37 14.22 2.13
N MET A 162 3.17 12.94 1.78
CA MET A 162 3.04 12.42 0.41
C MET A 162 2.32 13.38 -0.56
N LYS A 163 1.07 13.22 -0.96
CA LYS A 163 0.14 14.20 -1.56
C LYS A 163 -0.84 13.34 -2.32
N ALA A 164 -2.14 13.57 -2.18
CA ALA A 164 -3.14 12.79 -2.90
C ALA A 164 -2.87 12.74 -4.41
N LYS A 165 -2.47 13.87 -5.01
CA LYS A 165 -2.10 13.94 -6.43
C LYS A 165 -0.94 13.00 -6.80
N GLN A 166 0.13 12.96 -6.01
CA GLN A 166 1.26 12.06 -6.25
C GLN A 166 0.84 10.60 -6.07
N LEU A 167 0.02 10.29 -5.06
CA LEU A 167 -0.51 8.95 -4.88
C LEU A 167 -1.39 8.53 -6.07
N ASN A 168 -2.23 9.43 -6.59
CA ASN A 168 -3.05 9.16 -7.78
C ASN A 168 -2.20 8.86 -9.01
N TYR A 169 -1.04 9.51 -9.17
CA TYR A 169 -0.12 9.18 -10.26
C TYR A 169 0.35 7.73 -10.19
N VAL A 170 0.61 7.20 -9.00
CA VAL A 170 0.99 5.80 -8.80
C VAL A 170 -0.16 4.87 -9.17
N PHE A 171 -1.40 5.18 -8.79
CA PHE A 171 -2.58 4.41 -9.20
C PHE A 171 -2.80 4.42 -10.72
N LEU A 172 -2.56 5.55 -11.39
CA LEU A 172 -2.57 5.58 -12.86
C LEU A 172 -1.44 4.74 -13.46
N THR A 173 -0.29 4.60 -12.78
CA THR A 173 0.78 3.70 -13.24
C THR A 173 0.33 2.26 -13.10
N LEU A 174 -0.26 1.91 -11.96
CA LEU A 174 -0.81 0.58 -11.71
C LEU A 174 -1.82 0.18 -12.79
N GLN A 175 -2.76 1.07 -13.13
CA GLN A 175 -3.73 0.83 -14.19
C GLN A 175 -3.06 0.65 -15.56
N SER A 176 -1.99 1.40 -15.85
CA SER A 176 -1.25 1.20 -17.11
C SER A 176 -0.53 -0.14 -17.16
N CYS A 177 0.03 -0.61 -16.05
CA CYS A 177 0.61 -1.96 -15.96
C CYS A 177 -0.48 -3.01 -16.19
N MET A 178 -1.63 -2.89 -15.52
CA MET A 178 -2.77 -3.79 -15.73
C MET A 178 -3.21 -3.84 -17.20
N ILE A 179 -3.27 -2.70 -17.89
CA ILE A 179 -3.59 -2.66 -19.33
C ILE A 179 -2.55 -3.42 -20.17
N GLU A 180 -1.25 -3.29 -19.87
CA GLU A 180 -0.21 -4.06 -20.58
C GLU A 180 -0.30 -5.56 -20.30
N VAL A 181 -0.61 -5.97 -19.07
CA VAL A 181 -0.89 -7.38 -18.74
C VAL A 181 -2.03 -7.93 -19.59
N MET A 182 -3.12 -7.16 -19.73
CA MET A 182 -4.28 -7.59 -20.52
C MET A 182 -3.97 -7.69 -22.03
N LYS A 183 -3.12 -6.81 -22.55
CA LYS A 183 -2.67 -6.89 -23.96
C LYS A 183 -1.90 -8.17 -24.25
N ASP A 184 -1.09 -8.61 -23.28
CA ASP A 184 -0.25 -9.80 -23.36
C ASP A 184 -0.87 -11.02 -22.67
N SER A 185 -2.19 -10.99 -22.42
CA SER A 185 -2.97 -12.10 -21.83
C SER A 185 -2.34 -12.72 -20.57
N GLY A 186 -1.95 -11.87 -19.62
CA GLY A 186 -1.33 -12.26 -18.35
C GLY A 186 0.20 -12.19 -18.35
N GLY A 187 0.81 -11.92 -19.51
CA GLY A 187 2.26 -11.74 -19.61
C GLY A 187 2.78 -10.51 -18.87
N ASN A 188 4.07 -10.53 -18.54
CA ASN A 188 4.78 -9.46 -17.84
C ASN A 188 5.91 -8.85 -18.67
N ASN A 189 5.93 -9.11 -19.98
CA ASN A 189 6.98 -8.65 -20.89
C ASN A 189 6.69 -7.24 -21.40
N TYR A 190 6.65 -6.27 -20.49
CA TYR A 190 6.51 -4.87 -20.82
C TYR A 190 7.39 -4.00 -19.92
N LYS A 191 7.63 -2.77 -20.37
CA LYS A 191 8.19 -1.74 -19.52
C LYS A 191 7.05 -0.96 -18.89
N VAL A 192 7.18 -0.60 -17.62
CA VAL A 192 6.20 0.25 -16.92
C VAL A 192 5.92 1.50 -17.76
N PRO A 193 4.67 1.73 -18.22
CA PRO A 193 4.37 2.83 -19.12
C PRO A 193 4.59 4.21 -18.50
N HIS A 194 5.19 5.13 -19.28
CA HIS A 194 5.40 6.52 -18.90
C HIS A 194 4.33 7.44 -19.51
N LEU A 195 3.30 7.77 -18.74
CA LEU A 195 2.12 8.52 -19.22
C LEU A 195 2.28 10.05 -19.27
N ASN A 196 3.47 10.59 -19.04
CA ASN A 196 3.69 12.06 -18.92
C ASN A 196 2.65 12.77 -18.01
N LYS A 197 2.35 12.18 -16.85
CA LYS A 197 1.25 12.60 -15.97
C LYS A 197 1.33 14.06 -15.55
N ASN A 198 2.54 14.55 -15.27
CA ASN A 198 2.78 15.97 -15.00
C ASN A 198 2.36 16.88 -16.17
N GLY A 199 2.64 16.45 -17.40
CA GLY A 199 2.21 17.17 -18.59
C GLY A 199 0.70 17.20 -18.72
N LEU A 200 0.06 16.03 -18.58
CA LEU A 200 -1.40 15.90 -18.65
C LEU A 200 -2.11 16.71 -17.56
N GLU A 201 -1.57 16.76 -16.34
CA GLU A 201 -2.16 17.55 -15.25
C GLU A 201 -2.08 19.05 -15.54
N ARG A 202 -0.94 19.55 -16.06
CA ARG A 202 -0.80 20.97 -16.45
C ARG A 202 -1.77 21.39 -17.55
N GLU A 203 -2.17 20.45 -18.39
CA GLU A 203 -3.16 20.67 -19.44
C GLU A 203 -4.60 20.38 -19.00
N GLU A 204 -4.82 20.04 -17.71
CA GLU A 204 -6.12 19.63 -17.17
C GLU A 204 -6.75 18.42 -17.90
N LYS A 205 -5.89 17.57 -18.48
CA LYS A 205 -6.26 16.37 -19.25
C LYS A 205 -5.86 15.07 -18.56
N LEU A 206 -5.36 15.12 -17.32
CA LEU A 206 -5.02 13.90 -16.60
C LEU A 206 -6.30 13.13 -16.32
N PRO A 207 -6.47 11.92 -16.89
CA PRO A 207 -7.69 11.17 -16.66
C PRO A 207 -7.76 10.75 -15.20
N LEU A 208 -8.97 10.73 -14.65
CA LEU A 208 -9.18 10.15 -13.33
C LEU A 208 -8.80 8.67 -13.37
N GLN A 209 -9.28 7.91 -14.37
CA GLN A 209 -9.03 6.48 -14.61
C GLN A 209 -8.61 6.22 -16.06
N LEU A 210 -7.73 5.24 -16.27
CA LEU A 210 -7.39 4.78 -17.61
C LEU A 210 -8.45 3.81 -18.15
N HIS A 211 -8.76 3.97 -19.43
CA HIS A 211 -9.63 3.06 -20.15
C HIS A 211 -8.83 1.85 -20.64
N CYS A 212 -9.38 0.65 -20.42
CA CYS A 212 -8.90 -0.59 -21.02
C CYS A 212 -9.84 -0.95 -22.17
N ASP A 213 -9.28 -1.28 -23.33
CA ASP A 213 -10.07 -1.68 -24.49
C ASP A 213 -10.88 -2.95 -24.18
N ILE A 214 -12.16 -2.93 -24.53
CA ILE A 214 -13.08 -4.03 -24.28
C ILE A 214 -12.67 -5.30 -25.03
N ASP A 215 -11.97 -5.18 -26.15
CA ASP A 215 -11.50 -6.34 -26.91
C ASP A 215 -10.44 -7.13 -26.13
N PHE A 216 -9.54 -6.45 -25.41
CA PHE A 216 -8.58 -7.12 -24.53
C PHE A 216 -9.30 -7.79 -23.35
N VAL A 217 -10.30 -7.12 -22.77
CA VAL A 217 -11.10 -7.70 -21.68
C VAL A 217 -11.81 -8.97 -22.15
N ASN A 218 -12.49 -8.92 -23.29
CA ASN A 218 -13.23 -10.06 -23.84
C ASN A 218 -12.30 -11.23 -24.18
N LYS A 219 -11.14 -10.94 -24.78
CA LYS A 219 -10.12 -11.94 -25.09
C LYS A 219 -9.66 -12.68 -23.83
N ASP A 220 -9.31 -11.95 -22.78
CA ASP A 220 -8.80 -12.57 -21.56
C ASP A 220 -9.90 -13.30 -20.76
N LEU A 221 -11.13 -12.79 -20.78
CA LEU A 221 -12.28 -13.52 -20.22
C LEU A 221 -12.49 -14.87 -20.92
N ALA A 222 -12.32 -14.93 -22.23
CA ALA A 222 -12.41 -16.18 -22.99
C ALA A 222 -11.27 -17.15 -22.68
N LEU A 223 -10.09 -16.66 -22.29
CA LEU A 223 -8.97 -17.50 -21.84
C LEU A 223 -9.22 -18.08 -20.44
N LEU A 224 -9.83 -17.31 -19.53
CA LEU A 224 -10.15 -17.75 -18.18
C LEU A 224 -11.29 -18.79 -18.10
N GLN A 225 -12.05 -18.97 -19.19
CA GLN A 225 -13.13 -19.95 -19.30
C GLN A 225 -12.68 -21.32 -19.86
N GLN A 226 -11.41 -21.44 -20.25
CA GLN A 226 -10.80 -22.69 -20.75
C GLN A 226 -10.19 -23.51 -19.61
#